data_AF-A0A9R1V8R6-F1
#
_entry.id   AF-A0A9R1V8R6-F1
#
_cell.length_a   1.000
_cell.length_b   1.000
_cell.length_c   1.000
_cell.angle_alpha   90.00
_cell.angle_beta   90.00
_cell.angle_gamma   90.00
#
_symmetry.space_group_name_H-M   'P 1'
#
loop_
_entity.id
_entity.type
_entity.pdbx_description
1 polymer ?
#
loop_
_entity_poly.entity_id
_entity_poly.type
_entity_poly.pdbx_seq_one_letter_code
_entity_poly.pdbx_strand_id
1 'polypeptide(L)'
;MDLFVKKTESMLKEYKNGPINELQKNRTDVEEVRKLMGVSIPKDIEINVPNVQINKGSGKKNRIQRAAEIAYKNSNKQTRRCSGCGERAPHNLRTCPIKLAAE
;
A
#
# COMPACT_ATOMS: atom_id res chain seq x y z
N MET A 1 12.79 15.17 -18.36
CA MET A 1 13.60 14.48 -17.33
C MET A 1 14.25 15.46 -16.35
N ASP A 2 14.84 16.55 -16.83
CA ASP A 2 15.73 17.41 -16.03
C ASP A 2 15.09 18.09 -14.82
N LEU A 3 13.80 18.47 -14.92
CA LEU A 3 13.10 19.11 -13.81
C LEU A 3 12.89 18.17 -12.62
N PHE A 4 12.65 16.89 -12.91
CA PHE A 4 12.46 15.86 -11.90
C PHE A 4 13.78 15.56 -11.18
N VAL A 5 14.87 15.42 -11.95
CA VAL A 5 16.22 15.20 -11.39
C VAL A 5 16.64 16.36 -10.49
N LYS A 6 16.49 17.60 -10.95
CA LYS A 6 16.80 18.80 -10.14
C LYS A 6 15.98 18.88 -8.85
N LYS A 7 14.70 18.49 -8.90
CA LYS A 7 13.82 18.46 -7.72
C LYS A 7 14.21 17.34 -6.75
N THR A 8 14.64 16.18 -7.25
CA THR A 8 15.14 15.11 -6.38
C THR A 8 16.46 15.49 -5.70
N GLU A 9 17.36 16.18 -6.42
CA GLU A 9 18.63 16.66 -5.87
C GLU A 9 18.42 17.74 -4.80
N SER A 10 17.49 18.68 -5.03
CA SER A 10 17.17 19.72 -4.04
C SER A 10 16.60 19.12 -2.75
N MET A 11 15.66 18.17 -2.88
CA MET A 11 15.08 17.44 -1.75
C MET A 11 16.13 16.67 -0.95
N LEU A 12 17.08 16.02 -1.63
CA LEU A 12 18.19 15.31 -0.97
C LEU A 12 19.12 16.26 -0.23
N LYS A 13 19.35 17.46 -0.77
CA LYS A 13 20.20 18.49 -0.15
C LYS A 13 19.54 19.07 1.11
N GLU A 14 18.23 19.34 1.05
CA GLU A 14 17.44 19.78 2.21
C GLU A 14 17.41 18.71 3.30
N TYR A 15 17.20 17.45 2.92
CA TYR A 15 17.24 16.33 3.87
C TYR A 15 18.59 16.25 4.59
N LYS A 16 19.71 16.26 3.84
CA LYS A 16 21.08 16.19 4.41
C LYS A 16 21.41 17.36 5.35
N ASN A 17 20.80 18.52 5.14
CA ASN A 17 21.03 19.72 5.93
C ASN A 17 19.98 19.93 7.04
N GLY A 18 19.03 19.01 7.22
CA GLY A 18 18.05 19.08 8.29
C GLY A 18 18.69 18.92 9.68
N PRO A 19 18.07 19.45 10.74
CA PRO A 19 18.61 19.45 12.12
C PRO A 19 18.84 18.04 12.69
N ILE A 20 18.14 17.02 12.16
CA ILE A 20 18.32 15.61 12.52
C ILE A 20 19.68 15.07 12.05
N ASN A 21 20.20 15.56 10.92
CA ASN A 21 21.49 15.14 10.38
C ASN A 21 22.66 15.95 10.98
N GLU A 22 22.39 17.12 11.54
CA GLU A 22 23.35 17.87 12.37
C GLU A 22 23.63 17.13 13.70
N LEU A 23 22.60 16.50 14.28
CA LEU A 23 22.74 15.53 15.37
C LEU A 23 23.58 14.28 14.97
N GLN A 24 23.63 13.91 13.69
CA GLN A 24 24.50 12.83 13.20
C GLN A 24 25.94 13.27 12.91
N LYS A 25 26.18 14.58 12.69
CA LYS A 25 27.55 15.14 12.53
C LYS A 25 28.27 15.22 13.87
N ASN A 26 27.53 15.45 14.95
CA ASN A 26 28.00 15.25 16.31
C ASN A 26 27.96 13.76 16.61
N ARG A 27 28.86 13.02 15.96
CA ARG A 27 29.34 11.73 16.45
C ARG A 27 29.98 11.99 17.81
N THR A 28 29.19 12.16 18.87
CA THR A 28 29.56 11.57 20.14
C THR A 28 29.73 10.10 19.81
N ASP A 29 31.00 9.75 19.72
CA ASP A 29 31.48 8.60 18.99
C ASP A 29 30.67 7.38 19.39
N VAL A 30 30.31 6.55 18.41
CA VAL A 30 29.73 5.24 18.70
C VAL A 30 30.57 4.50 19.76
N GLU A 31 31.88 4.81 19.84
CA GLU A 31 32.80 4.37 20.91
C GLU A 31 32.55 4.95 22.31
N GLU A 32 32.16 6.22 22.46
CA GLU A 32 31.78 6.78 23.77
C GLU A 32 30.51 6.13 24.30
N VAL A 33 29.51 5.95 23.43
CA VAL A 33 28.27 5.24 23.78
C VAL A 33 28.57 3.78 24.15
N ARG A 34 29.47 3.11 23.42
CA ARG A 34 29.93 1.75 23.76
C ARG A 34 30.62 1.69 25.11
N LYS A 35 31.50 2.65 25.42
CA LYS A 35 32.20 2.73 26.72
C LYS A 35 31.23 2.99 27.87
N LEU A 36 30.26 3.87 27.68
CA LEU A 36 29.23 4.16 28.68
C LEU A 36 28.33 2.94 28.94
N MET A 37 27.93 2.25 27.88
CA MET A 37 27.05 1.09 27.97
C MET A 37 27.78 -0.21 28.34
N GLY A 38 29.11 -0.26 28.19
CA GLY A 38 29.93 -1.45 28.41
C GLY A 38 29.69 -2.57 27.39
N VAL A 39 29.10 -2.26 26.23
CA VAL A 39 28.69 -3.24 25.22
C VAL A 39 29.53 -3.07 23.96
N SER A 40 30.03 -4.18 23.41
CA SER A 40 30.67 -4.21 22.10
C SER A 40 29.64 -4.45 21.00
N ILE A 41 29.71 -3.68 19.91
CA ILE A 41 28.84 -3.91 18.74
C ILE A 41 29.38 -5.14 18.00
N PRO A 42 28.54 -6.15 17.75
CA PRO A 42 28.97 -7.33 16.99
C PRO A 42 29.36 -6.92 15.57
N LYS A 43 30.40 -7.56 15.02
CA LYS A 43 30.88 -7.31 13.65
C LYS A 43 29.81 -7.66 12.61
N ASP A 44 29.06 -8.73 12.88
CA ASP A 44 28.01 -9.24 12.03
C ASP A 44 26.71 -9.36 12.83
N ILE A 45 25.60 -8.90 12.25
CA ILE A 45 24.27 -9.05 12.82
C ILE A 45 23.52 -10.03 11.91
N GLU A 46 23.35 -11.26 12.38
CA GLU A 46 22.52 -12.24 11.68
C GLU A 46 21.05 -11.96 11.98
N ILE A 47 20.37 -11.28 11.05
CA ILE A 47 18.94 -11.02 11.14
C ILE A 47 18.21 -12.24 10.57
N ASN A 48 17.60 -13.03 11.46
CA ASN A 48 16.72 -14.13 11.05
C ASN A 48 15.43 -13.58 10.43
N VAL A 49 15.43 -13.38 9.12
CA VAL A 49 14.23 -12.96 8.38
C VAL A 49 13.28 -14.15 8.32
N PRO A 50 11.97 -13.97 8.64
CA PRO A 50 11.00 -15.05 8.48
C PRO A 50 10.95 -15.50 7.02
N ASN A 51 10.96 -16.83 6.81
CA ASN A 51 10.98 -17.49 5.49
C ASN A 51 9.79 -17.09 4.60
N VAL A 52 8.65 -16.70 5.21
CA VAL A 52 7.48 -16.24 4.47
C VAL A 52 6.87 -15.02 5.15
N GLN A 53 6.68 -13.96 4.38
CA GLN A 53 5.94 -12.77 4.79
C GLN A 53 4.56 -12.78 4.12
N ILE A 54 3.55 -13.24 4.85
CA ILE A 54 2.15 -13.31 4.39
C ILE A 54 1.42 -12.06 4.90
N ASN A 55 1.13 -11.11 4.01
CA ASN A 55 0.26 -9.97 4.32
C ASN A 55 -1.23 -10.31 4.06
N LYS A 56 -2.15 -9.45 4.51
CA LYS A 56 -3.59 -9.63 4.26
C LYS A 56 -3.89 -9.64 2.76
N GLY A 57 -4.22 -10.81 2.23
CA GLY A 57 -4.51 -11.02 0.80
C GLY A 57 -3.42 -11.78 0.04
N SER A 58 -2.24 -11.97 0.63
CA SER A 58 -1.24 -12.87 0.04
C SER A 58 -1.79 -14.31 -0.04
N GLY A 59 -1.50 -14.97 -1.16
CA GLY A 59 -2.05 -16.29 -1.51
C GLY A 59 -3.44 -16.26 -2.18
N LYS A 60 -4.12 -15.11 -2.25
CA LYS A 60 -5.37 -14.99 -3.03
C LYS A 60 -5.12 -14.18 -4.30
N LYS A 61 -5.41 -14.78 -5.46
CA LYS A 61 -5.35 -14.08 -6.76
C LYS A 61 -6.41 -12.97 -6.90
N ASN A 62 -7.51 -13.11 -6.15
CA ASN A 62 -8.68 -12.23 -6.25
C ASN A 62 -9.02 -11.61 -4.89
N ARG A 63 -9.71 -10.47 -4.95
CA ARG A 63 -10.29 -9.79 -3.77
C ARG A 63 -11.14 -10.76 -2.94
N ILE A 64 -10.93 -10.76 -1.63
CA ILE A 64 -11.80 -11.46 -0.68
C ILE A 64 -13.16 -10.77 -0.64
N GLN A 65 -14.22 -11.49 -1.02
CA GLN A 65 -15.58 -10.98 -0.96
C GLN A 65 -16.07 -10.87 0.49
N ARG A 66 -16.83 -9.82 0.79
CA ARG A 66 -17.45 -9.65 2.13
C ARG A 66 -18.64 -10.62 2.27
N ALA A 67 -18.94 -11.05 3.49
CA ALA A 67 -20.09 -11.92 3.77
C ALA A 67 -21.41 -11.38 3.20
N ALA A 68 -21.64 -10.06 3.31
CA ALA A 68 -22.82 -9.41 2.74
C ALA A 68 -22.91 -9.52 1.21
N GLU A 69 -21.77 -9.46 0.50
CA GLU A 69 -21.72 -9.59 -0.97
C GLU A 69 -22.06 -11.02 -1.40
N ILE A 70 -21.53 -12.01 -0.68
CA ILE A 70 -21.84 -13.43 -0.89
C ILE A 70 -23.33 -13.68 -0.61
N ALA A 71 -23.85 -13.19 0.53
CA ALA A 71 -25.24 -13.33 0.89
C ALA A 71 -26.18 -12.67 -0.13
N TYR A 72 -25.83 -11.48 -0.64
CA TYR A 72 -26.62 -10.82 -1.69
C TYR A 72 -26.66 -11.64 -2.99
N LYS A 73 -25.51 -12.16 -3.44
CA LYS A 73 -25.44 -13.03 -4.64
C LYS A 73 -26.23 -14.33 -4.47
N ASN A 74 -26.19 -14.92 -3.28
CA ASN A 74 -26.91 -16.15 -2.96
C ASN A 74 -28.39 -15.89 -2.64
N SER A 75 -28.79 -14.65 -2.42
CA SER A 75 -30.18 -14.33 -2.15
C SER A 75 -30.99 -14.45 -3.42
N ASN A 76 -32.11 -15.19 -3.39
CA ASN A 76 -33.07 -15.26 -4.49
C ASN A 76 -33.94 -14.00 -4.58
N LYS A 77 -33.39 -12.84 -4.20
CA LYS A 77 -34.10 -11.56 -4.22
C LYS A 77 -34.22 -11.12 -5.67
N GLN A 78 -35.42 -10.73 -6.08
CA GLN A 78 -35.60 -10.15 -7.40
C GLN A 78 -34.73 -8.90 -7.55
N THR A 79 -33.97 -8.87 -8.63
CA THR A 79 -33.23 -7.69 -9.05
C THR A 79 -34.21 -6.60 -9.50
N ARG A 80 -33.78 -5.34 -9.35
CA ARG A 80 -34.56 -4.19 -9.82
C ARG A 80 -34.67 -4.20 -11.34
N ARG A 81 -35.78 -3.69 -11.86
CA ARG A 81 -35.97 -3.49 -13.29
C ARG A 81 -35.08 -2.34 -13.78
N CYS A 82 -34.34 -2.56 -14.85
CA CYS A 82 -33.57 -1.52 -15.52
C CYS A 82 -34.51 -0.64 -16.36
N SER A 83 -34.42 0.68 -16.24
CA SER A 83 -35.24 1.60 -17.05
C SER A 83 -34.75 1.76 -18.49
N GLY A 84 -33.54 1.27 -18.82
CA GLY A 84 -33.00 1.30 -20.19
C GLY A 84 -33.52 0.15 -21.05
N CYS A 85 -33.33 -1.09 -20.58
CA CYS A 85 -33.74 -2.29 -21.31
C CYS A 85 -35.05 -2.93 -20.83
N GLY A 86 -35.60 -2.50 -19.70
CA GLY A 86 -36.81 -3.10 -19.12
C GLY A 86 -36.59 -4.44 -18.42
N GLU A 87 -35.39 -5.01 -18.46
CA GLU A 87 -35.08 -6.31 -17.85
C GLU A 87 -34.82 -6.21 -16.34
N ARG A 88 -35.13 -7.28 -15.60
CA ARG A 88 -34.73 -7.45 -14.20
C ARG A 88 -33.36 -8.10 -14.14
N ALA A 89 -32.33 -7.27 -14.07
CA ALA A 89 -30.93 -7.68 -14.12
C ALA A 89 -30.08 -6.88 -13.12
N PRO A 90 -28.88 -7.36 -12.74
CA PRO A 90 -28.00 -6.68 -11.79
C PRO A 90 -27.28 -5.46 -12.41
N HIS A 91 -27.99 -4.58 -13.12
CA HIS A 91 -27.46 -3.33 -13.72
C HIS A 91 -28.50 -2.17 -13.67
N ASN A 92 -28.06 -0.91 -13.78
CA ASN A 92 -28.95 0.29 -13.92
C ASN A 92 -28.90 0.83 -15.33
N LEU A 93 -29.72 1.85 -15.60
CA LEU A 93 -29.66 2.66 -16.82
C LEU A 93 -28.22 3.08 -17.19
N ARG A 94 -27.40 3.49 -16.21
CA ARG A 94 -26.01 3.94 -16.46
C ARG A 94 -25.06 2.81 -16.87
N THR A 95 -25.38 1.57 -16.50
CA THR A 95 -24.57 0.37 -16.75
C THR A 95 -25.32 -0.62 -17.64
N CYS A 96 -26.35 -0.16 -18.34
CA CYS A 96 -27.18 -1.00 -19.17
C CYS A 96 -26.41 -1.35 -20.45
N PRO A 97 -26.18 -2.64 -20.75
CA PRO A 97 -25.39 -3.04 -21.91
C PRO A 97 -26.04 -2.61 -23.22
N ILE A 98 -27.39 -2.63 -23.29
CA ILE A 98 -28.14 -2.18 -24.47
C ILE A 98 -27.94 -0.68 -24.69
N LYS A 99 -27.96 0.13 -23.62
CA LYS A 99 -27.73 1.58 -23.71
C LYS A 99 -26.30 1.88 -24.17
N LEU A 100 -25.32 1.17 -23.61
CA LEU A 100 -23.91 1.37 -23.92
C LEU A 100 -23.51 0.86 -25.31
N ALA A 101 -24.24 -0.10 -25.87
CA ALA A 101 -24.03 -0.60 -27.23
C ALA A 101 -24.69 0.27 -28.31
N ALA A 102 -25.56 1.20 -27.93
CA ALA A 102 -26.26 2.11 -28.83
C ALA A 102 -25.62 3.52 -28.89
N GLU A 103 -24.58 3.77 -28.07
CA GLU A 103 -23.71 4.96 -28.09
C GLU A 103 -22.42 4.67 -28.88
#